data_AF-A0A8T7GSL0-F1
#
_entry.id   AF-A0A8T7GSL0-F1
#
_cell.length_a   1.000
_cell.length_b   1.000
_cell.length_c   1.000
_cell.angle_alpha   90.00
_cell.angle_beta   90.00
_cell.angle_gamma   90.00
#
_symmetry.space_group_name_H-M   'P 1'
#
loop_
_entity.id
_entity.type
_entity.pdbx_description
1 polymer ?
#
loop_
_entity_poly.entity_id
_entity_poly.type
_entity_poly.pdbx_seq_one_letter_code
_entity_poly.pdbx_strand_id
1 'polypeptide(L)'
;MLFLADLELVRGGRQPLFRWIRWYYGPFSREVLDVLDALEELGLVSVDRVIDIWTLKTRKIEYRAVEASDNALGVLDDSVRLAVERVAERWRSRGLEELIRYVYSLPQVCGKKLGEVIELE
;
A
#
# COMPACT_ATOMS: atom_id res chain seq x y z
N MET A 1 1.29 0.91 -4.66
CA MET A 1 0.00 0.47 -5.25
C MET A 1 -1.16 0.56 -4.26
N LEU A 2 -0.96 0.31 -2.95
CA LEU A 2 -2.03 0.40 -1.95
C LEU A 2 -2.81 1.72 -1.98
N PHE A 3 -2.13 2.86 -2.08
CA PHE A 3 -2.78 4.17 -2.26
C PHE A 3 -3.77 4.22 -3.45
N LEU A 4 -3.41 3.60 -4.57
CA LEU A 4 -4.28 3.58 -5.76
C LEU A 4 -5.48 2.64 -5.56
N ALA A 5 -5.29 1.52 -4.85
CA ALA A 5 -6.40 0.64 -4.49
C ALA A 5 -7.39 1.36 -3.56
N ASP A 6 -6.89 2.09 -2.57
CA ASP A 6 -7.72 2.88 -1.67
C ASP A 6 -8.47 4.00 -2.42
N LEU A 7 -7.76 4.71 -3.32
CA LEU A 7 -8.39 5.71 -4.19
C LEU A 7 -9.50 5.12 -5.08
N GLU A 8 -9.31 3.93 -5.65
CA GLU A 8 -10.35 3.26 -6.44
C GLU A 8 -11.55 2.83 -5.58
N LEU A 9 -11.33 2.46 -4.31
CA LEU A 9 -12.41 2.17 -3.37
C LEU A 9 -13.20 3.43 -3.00
N VAL A 10 -12.52 4.55 -2.77
CA VAL A 10 -13.16 5.84 -2.49
C VAL A 10 -13.99 6.32 -3.68
N ARG A 11 -13.46 6.19 -4.90
CA ARG A 11 -14.23 6.44 -6.14
C ARG A 11 -15.46 5.54 -6.28
N GLY A 12 -15.42 4.35 -5.68
CA GLY A 12 -16.55 3.44 -5.57
C GLY A 12 -17.55 3.79 -4.46
N GLY A 13 -17.38 4.92 -3.77
CA GLY A 13 -18.24 5.40 -2.69
C GLY A 13 -17.89 4.89 -1.29
N ARG A 14 -16.73 4.23 -1.12
CA ARG A 14 -16.26 3.81 0.21
C ARG A 14 -15.53 4.96 0.91
N GLN A 15 -15.40 4.82 2.23
CA GLN A 15 -14.50 5.68 3.00
C GLN A 15 -13.05 5.23 2.78
N PRO A 16 -12.07 6.16 2.87
CA PRO A 16 -10.66 5.82 2.83
C PRO A 16 -10.31 4.79 3.91
N LEU A 17 -9.55 3.76 3.55
CA LEU A 17 -9.07 2.76 4.50
C LEU A 17 -7.90 3.30 5.34
N PHE A 18 -7.09 4.17 4.74
CA PHE A 18 -5.89 4.70 5.38
C PHE A 18 -5.79 6.21 5.27
N ARG A 19 -5.14 6.82 6.26
CA ARG A 19 -4.71 8.20 6.19
C ARG A 19 -3.37 8.31 5.46
N TRP A 20 -3.41 8.86 4.26
CA TRP A 20 -2.24 9.03 3.41
C TRP A 20 -1.56 10.38 3.62
N ILE A 21 -0.23 10.37 3.64
CA ILE A 21 0.59 11.58 3.57
C ILE A 21 1.46 11.55 2.32
N ARG A 22 1.77 12.73 1.77
CA ARG A 22 2.75 12.83 0.69
C ARG A 22 4.14 12.49 1.22
N TRP A 23 4.81 11.55 0.56
CA TRP A 23 6.18 11.16 0.90
C TRP A 23 7.14 11.32 -0.28
N TYR A 24 8.35 10.76 -0.19
CA TYR A 24 9.35 10.86 -1.26
C TYR A 24 9.00 9.97 -2.45
N TYR A 25 8.61 8.72 -2.20
CA TYR A 25 8.47 7.66 -3.23
C TYR A 25 7.01 7.25 -3.49
N GLY A 26 6.09 8.16 -3.20
CA GLY A 26 4.65 7.97 -3.28
C GLY A 26 3.99 8.28 -1.94
N PRO A 27 2.66 8.28 -1.89
CA PRO A 27 1.90 8.39 -0.65
C PRO A 27 2.27 7.28 0.33
N PHE A 28 2.38 7.65 1.59
CA PHE A 28 2.73 6.74 2.69
C PHE A 28 1.66 6.82 3.78
N SER A 29 1.43 5.70 4.47
CA SER A 29 0.59 5.64 5.66
C SER A 29 1.29 4.81 6.72
N ARG A 30 1.29 5.29 7.97
CA ARG A 30 1.81 4.53 9.12
C ARG A 30 0.89 3.37 9.50
N GLU A 31 -0.41 3.55 9.31
CA GLU A 31 -1.43 2.54 9.61
C GLU A 31 -1.23 1.27 8.78
N VAL A 32 -0.65 1.40 7.57
CA VAL A 32 -0.25 0.24 6.76
C VAL A 32 0.83 -0.60 7.46
N LEU A 33 1.78 0.04 8.15
CA LEU A 33 2.80 -0.68 8.92
C LEU A 33 2.18 -1.36 10.13
N ASP A 34 1.29 -0.66 10.85
CA ASP A 34 0.60 -1.22 12.02
C ASP A 34 -0.23 -2.47 11.63
N VAL A 35 -0.87 -2.44 10.45
CA VAL A 35 -1.59 -3.60 9.90
C VAL A 35 -0.63 -4.74 9.54
N LEU A 36 0.51 -4.44 8.92
CA LEU A 36 1.49 -5.45 8.54
C LEU A 36 2.09 -6.15 9.78
N ASP A 37 2.36 -5.40 10.84
CA ASP A 37 2.86 -5.96 12.10
C ASP A 37 1.80 -6.84 12.77
N ALA A 38 0.52 -6.42 12.77
CA ALA A 38 -0.58 -7.26 13.25
C ALA A 38 -0.74 -8.55 12.42
N LEU A 39 -0.55 -8.49 11.10
CA LEU A 39 -0.58 -9.67 10.23
C LEU A 39 0.62 -10.62 10.47
N GLU A 40 1.79 -10.08 10.84
CA GLU A 40 2.95 -10.86 11.29
C GLU A 40 2.62 -11.61 12.59
N GLU A 41 2.05 -10.91 13.59
CA GLU A 41 1.65 -11.52 14.86
C GLU A 41 0.61 -12.64 14.70
N LEU A 42 -0.29 -12.51 13.72
CA LEU A 42 -1.27 -13.53 13.36
C LEU A 42 -0.69 -14.69 12.53
N GLY A 43 0.59 -14.63 12.17
CA GLY A 43 1.25 -15.64 11.34
C GLY A 43 0.75 -15.67 9.88
N LEU A 44 0.06 -14.62 9.43
CA LEU A 44 -0.45 -14.49 8.05
C LEU A 44 0.60 -13.93 7.10
N VAL A 45 1.59 -13.23 7.64
CA VAL A 45 2.70 -12.63 6.89
C VAL A 45 4.01 -12.98 7.58
N SER A 46 5.02 -13.37 6.81
CA SER A 46 6.39 -13.52 7.27
C SER A 46 7.19 -12.26 6.96
N VAL A 47 8.10 -11.90 7.86
CA VAL A 47 8.94 -10.71 7.72
C VAL A 47 10.41 -11.08 7.59
N ASP A 48 11.01 -10.71 6.46
CA ASP A 48 12.44 -10.86 6.21
C ASP A 48 13.13 -9.50 6.36
N ARG A 49 14.11 -9.43 7.27
CA ARG A 49 14.92 -8.24 7.50
C ARG A 49 16.28 -8.41 6.84
N VAL A 50 16.52 -7.67 5.75
CA VAL A 50 17.81 -7.66 5.06
C VAL A 50 18.74 -6.72 5.80
N ILE A 51 19.75 -7.29 6.48
CA ILE A 51 20.73 -6.56 7.27
C ILE A 51 21.98 -6.29 6.42
N ASP A 52 22.46 -5.06 6.46
CA ASP A 52 23.78 -4.72 5.95
C ASP A 52 24.84 -5.21 6.95
N ILE A 53 25.70 -6.13 6.52
CA ILE A 53 26.66 -6.83 7.39
C ILE A 53 27.74 -5.86 7.94
N TRP A 54 28.06 -4.80 7.22
CA TRP A 54 29.11 -3.85 7.60
C TRP A 54 28.63 -2.83 8.61
N THR A 55 27.37 -2.43 8.52
CA THR A 55 26.78 -1.40 9.38
C THR A 55 25.88 -1.96 10.47
N LEU A 56 25.54 -3.26 10.40
CA LEU A 56 24.55 -3.95 11.23
C LEU A 56 23.17 -3.24 11.24
N LYS A 57 22.86 -2.50 10.18
CA LYS A 57 21.59 -1.79 10.02
C LYS A 57 20.65 -2.53 9.08
N THR A 58 19.36 -2.47 9.38
CA THR A 58 18.31 -2.95 8.47
C THR A 58 18.28 -2.08 7.22
N ARG A 59 18.55 -2.68 6.07
CA ARG A 59 18.50 -2.02 4.76
C ARG A 59 17.13 -2.13 4.12
N LYS A 60 16.44 -3.25 4.33
CA LYS A 60 15.13 -3.55 3.76
C LYS A 60 14.35 -4.46 4.70
N ILE A 61 13.05 -4.21 4.77
CA ILE A 61 12.08 -5.10 5.39
C ILE A 61 11.16 -5.60 4.28
N GLU A 62 11.04 -6.92 4.15
CA GLU A 62 10.17 -7.57 3.18
C GLU A 62 9.07 -8.32 3.92
N TYR A 63 7.83 -7.98 3.62
CA TYR A 63 6.65 -8.68 4.10
C TYR A 63 6.16 -9.63 3.00
N ARG A 64 6.00 -10.91 3.30
CA ARG A 64 5.51 -11.93 2.37
C ARG A 64 4.31 -12.65 2.97
N ALA A 65 3.22 -12.75 2.21
CA ALA A 65 2.08 -13.56 2.63
C ALA A 65 2.55 -15.01 2.82
N VAL A 66 2.24 -15.57 3.99
CA VAL A 66 2.37 -17.02 4.21
C VAL A 66 1.25 -17.69 3.43
N GLU A 67 1.46 -18.90 2.89
CA GLU A 67 0.37 -19.72 2.39
C GLU A 67 -0.55 -20.07 3.57
N ALA A 68 -1.47 -19.17 3.86
CA ALA A 68 -2.51 -19.40 4.84
C ALA A 68 -3.57 -20.29 4.18
N SER A 69 -4.08 -21.26 4.93
CA SER A 69 -5.28 -22.01 4.53
C SER A 69 -6.39 -21.02 4.14
N ASP A 70 -7.14 -21.29 3.07
CA ASP A 70 -8.22 -20.45 2.50
C ASP A 70 -9.22 -19.86 3.53
N ASN A 71 -9.25 -20.38 4.76
CA ASN A 71 -10.09 -19.93 5.87
C ASN A 71 -9.52 -18.80 6.74
N ALA A 72 -8.22 -18.47 6.63
CA ALA A 72 -7.58 -17.49 7.53
C ALA A 72 -7.79 -16.03 7.08
N LEU A 73 -7.93 -15.84 5.76
CA LEU A 73 -8.39 -14.61 5.16
C LEU A 73 -9.87 -14.83 4.85
N GLY A 74 -10.76 -14.28 5.69
CA GLY A 74 -12.20 -14.38 5.44
C GLY A 74 -12.56 -13.92 4.02
N VAL A 75 -13.76 -14.27 3.55
CA VAL A 75 -14.23 -13.92 2.19
C VAL A 75 -14.04 -12.42 1.96
N LEU A 76 -13.08 -12.09 1.09
CA LEU A 76 -12.82 -10.72 0.67
C LEU A 76 -14.07 -10.17 -0.02
N ASP A 77 -14.50 -8.99 0.41
CA ASP A 77 -15.55 -8.24 -0.27
C ASP A 77 -15.17 -8.08 -1.75
N ASP A 78 -16.06 -8.50 -2.66
CA ASP A 78 -15.84 -8.47 -4.10
C ASP A 78 -15.46 -7.07 -4.60
N SER A 79 -15.99 -6.02 -3.97
CA SER A 79 -15.64 -4.65 -4.33
C SER A 79 -14.17 -4.31 -4.03
N VAL A 80 -13.62 -4.84 -2.93
CA VAL A 80 -12.21 -4.71 -2.55
C VAL A 80 -11.34 -5.50 -3.52
N ARG A 81 -11.72 -6.76 -3.79
CA ARG A 81 -11.01 -7.61 -4.75
C ARG A 81 -10.95 -6.97 -6.13
N LEU A 82 -12.08 -6.51 -6.66
CA LEU A 82 -12.17 -5.87 -7.98
C LEU A 82 -11.43 -4.53 -8.05
N ALA A 83 -11.36 -3.75 -6.96
CA ALA A 83 -10.56 -2.52 -6.93
C ALA A 83 -9.06 -2.84 -7.04
N VAL A 84 -8.59 -3.82 -6.27
CA VAL A 84 -7.18 -4.26 -6.31
C VAL A 84 -6.83 -4.85 -7.68
N GLU A 85 -7.69 -5.71 -8.24
CA GLU A 85 -7.49 -6.31 -9.57
C GLU A 85 -7.40 -5.23 -10.65
N ARG A 86 -8.31 -4.24 -10.66
CA ARG A 86 -8.27 -3.14 -11.64
C ARG A 86 -7.00 -2.30 -11.55
N VAL A 87 -6.55 -1.99 -10.34
CA VAL A 87 -5.28 -1.27 -10.14
C VAL A 87 -4.10 -2.13 -10.62
N ALA A 88 -4.09 -3.41 -10.27
CA ALA A 88 -3.03 -4.32 -10.68
C ALA A 88 -2.97 -4.45 -12.21
N GLU A 89 -4.09 -4.68 -12.90
CA GLU A 89 -4.13 -4.79 -14.36
C GLU A 89 -3.62 -3.51 -15.04
N ARG A 90 -4.03 -2.34 -14.53
CA ARG A 90 -3.63 -1.05 -15.11
C ARG A 90 -2.14 -0.75 -14.96
N TRP A 91 -1.52 -1.19 -13.86
CA TRP A 91 -0.18 -0.75 -13.47
C TRP A 91 0.89 -1.85 -13.46
N ARG A 92 0.52 -3.14 -13.51
CA ARG A 92 1.48 -4.27 -13.46
C ARG A 92 2.53 -4.22 -14.57
N SER A 93 2.17 -3.74 -15.75
CA SER A 93 3.07 -3.65 -16.91
C SER A 93 3.80 -2.31 -17.02
N ARG A 94 3.50 -1.34 -16.14
CA ARG A 94 4.05 0.02 -16.18
C ARG A 94 5.25 0.16 -15.25
N GLY A 95 6.17 1.04 -15.62
CA GLY A 95 7.35 1.33 -14.81
C GLY A 95 6.99 2.10 -13.53
N LEU A 96 7.79 1.90 -12.48
CA LEU A 96 7.63 2.61 -11.20
C LEU A 96 7.64 4.14 -11.38
N GLU A 97 8.50 4.65 -12.27
CA GLU A 97 8.60 6.07 -12.56
C GLU A 97 7.28 6.63 -13.12
N GLU A 98 6.65 5.92 -14.06
CA GLU A 98 5.36 6.32 -14.63
C GLU A 98 4.27 6.31 -13.55
N LEU A 99 4.28 5.30 -12.67
CA LEU A 99 3.34 5.20 -11.55
C LEU A 99 3.50 6.38 -10.59
N ILE A 100 4.72 6.73 -10.21
CA ILE A 100 4.99 7.86 -9.29
C ILE A 100 4.57 9.18 -9.94
N ARG A 101 4.92 9.39 -11.22
CA ARG A 101 4.51 10.59 -11.97
C ARG A 101 2.99 10.73 -12.02
N TYR A 102 2.28 9.63 -12.27
CA TYR A 102 0.82 9.62 -12.25
C TYR A 102 0.26 9.96 -10.86
N VAL A 103 0.76 9.31 -9.81
CA VAL A 103 0.26 9.56 -8.45
C VAL A 103 0.46 11.02 -8.05
N TYR A 104 1.58 11.64 -8.44
CA TYR A 104 1.83 13.06 -8.14
C TYR A 104 1.17 14.06 -9.10
N SER A 105 0.62 13.61 -10.22
CA SER A 105 -0.21 14.45 -11.08
C SER A 105 -1.68 14.49 -10.64
N LEU A 106 -2.10 13.62 -9.71
CA LEU A 106 -3.46 13.61 -9.18
C LEU A 106 -3.79 14.92 -8.44
N PRO A 107 -4.99 15.51 -8.62
CA PRO A 107 -5.37 16.77 -7.98
C PRO A 107 -5.19 16.76 -6.46
N GLN A 108 -5.58 15.67 -5.79
CA GLN A 108 -5.46 15.55 -4.33
C GLN A 108 -4.02 15.47 -3.81
N VAL A 109 -3.05 15.14 -4.67
CA VAL A 109 -1.63 14.99 -4.28
C VAL A 109 -0.77 16.14 -4.82
N CYS A 110 -1.13 16.66 -5.98
CA CYS A 110 -0.44 17.78 -6.61
C CYS A 110 -0.48 19.01 -5.70
N GLY A 111 0.64 19.72 -5.58
CA GLY A 111 0.75 20.90 -4.71
C GLY A 111 0.91 20.62 -3.20
N LYS A 112 0.69 19.38 -2.74
CA LYS A 112 0.98 19.01 -1.35
C LYS A 112 2.49 19.03 -1.08
N LYS A 113 2.89 19.47 0.11
CA LYS A 113 4.27 19.39 0.61
C LYS A 113 4.53 18.03 1.24
N LEU A 114 5.81 17.68 1.40
CA LEU A 114 6.22 16.47 2.09
C LEU A 114 5.62 16.45 3.51
N GLY A 115 4.99 15.33 3.89
CA GLY A 115 4.35 15.15 5.19
C GLY A 115 2.90 15.67 5.27
N GLU A 116 2.42 16.40 4.26
CA GLU A 116 1.02 16.85 4.24
C GLU A 116 0.06 15.70 3.93
N VAL A 117 -1.12 15.77 4.54
CA VAL A 117 -2.20 14.81 4.36
C VAL A 117 -2.79 14.93 2.96
N ILE A 118 -3.02 13.78 2.34
CA ILE A 118 -3.74 13.62 1.08
C ILE A 118 -5.16 13.21 1.44
N GLU A 119 -6.12 14.08 1.17
CA GLU A 119 -7.54 13.78 1.32
C GLU A 119 -7.98 12.99 0.08
N LEU A 120 -8.52 11.80 0.29
CA LEU A 120 -9.14 11.02 -0.78
C LEU A 120 -10.62 11.40 -0.83
N GLU A 121 -11.00 12.14 -1.88
CA GLU A 121 -12.39 12.54 -2.19
C GLU A 121 -12.92 11.80 -3.41
#